data_AF-A0A2S6FSK1-F1
#
_entry.id   AF-A0A2S6FSK1-F1
#
_cell.length_a   1.000
_cell.length_b   1.000
_cell.length_c   1.000
_cell.angle_alpha   90.00
_cell.angle_beta   90.00
_cell.angle_gamma   90.00
#
_symmetry.space_group_name_H-M   'P 1'
#
loop_
_entity.id
_entity.type
_entity.pdbx_description
1 polymer ?
#
loop_
_entity_poly.entity_id
_entity_poly.type
_entity_poly.pdbx_seq_one_letter_code
_entity_poly.pdbx_strand_id
1 'polypeptide(L)'
;MGSERCVGRTLTKLDEAPSFHIAKDFDMAVLEDTIFIKHKPSFESILSHKAAHQEDFTQLLAQADFQALFTTTDAVSAYVGTNAMQLRRASAIKMKGHYLDARFMGNLRREHANFGLNIPFQADGKIAPTPESCPDIFKALLDHRLKSHFSEKIYDVQNTAETGI
;
A
#
# COMPACT_ATOMS: atom_id res chain seq x y z
N MET A 1 -58.16 -10.38 -4.29
CA MET A 1 -57.38 -10.67 -3.06
C MET A 1 -56.93 -12.13 -3.12
N GLY A 2 -55.66 -12.53 -3.05
CA GLY A 2 -54.39 -11.84 -2.98
C GLY A 2 -53.31 -12.92 -3.09
N SER A 3 -52.50 -12.85 -4.14
CA SER A 3 -51.09 -13.26 -4.26
C SER A 3 -50.50 -14.17 -3.16
N GLU A 4 -50.34 -15.46 -3.44
CA GLU A 4 -49.31 -16.29 -2.81
C GLU A 4 -48.00 -16.14 -3.60
N ARG A 5 -47.09 -15.31 -3.08
CA ARG A 5 -45.70 -15.26 -3.55
C ARG A 5 -44.92 -16.34 -2.81
N CYS A 6 -44.69 -17.47 -3.46
CA CYS A 6 -43.61 -18.38 -3.08
C CYS A 6 -42.28 -17.70 -3.42
N VAL A 7 -41.68 -17.03 -2.44
CA VAL A 7 -40.30 -16.52 -2.53
C VAL A 7 -39.39 -17.73 -2.65
N GLY A 8 -38.75 -17.87 -3.81
CA GLY A 8 -37.79 -18.93 -4.09
C GLY A 8 -36.68 -18.93 -3.04
N ARG A 9 -36.78 -19.85 -2.07
CA ARG A 9 -35.68 -20.20 -1.19
C ARG A 9 -34.79 -21.15 -1.96
N THR A 10 -33.68 -20.66 -2.47
CA THR A 10 -32.62 -21.51 -3.00
C THR A 10 -32.08 -22.34 -1.84
N LEU A 11 -32.48 -23.62 -1.77
CA LEU A 11 -31.89 -24.58 -0.86
C LEU A 11 -30.53 -24.97 -1.42
N THR A 12 -29.47 -24.42 -0.87
CA THR A 12 -28.10 -24.87 -1.15
C THR A 12 -27.97 -26.28 -0.60
N LYS A 13 -27.93 -27.29 -1.48
CA LYS A 13 -27.61 -28.67 -1.07
C LYS A 13 -26.24 -28.66 -0.41
N LEU A 14 -26.18 -29.19 0.81
CA LEU A 14 -24.92 -29.47 1.49
C LEU A 14 -24.32 -30.70 0.81
N ASP A 15 -23.10 -30.57 0.29
CA ASP A 15 -22.42 -31.64 -0.42
C ASP A 15 -22.04 -32.74 0.60
N GLU A 16 -22.66 -33.92 0.48
CA GLU A 16 -22.53 -35.02 1.47
C GLU A 16 -21.16 -35.73 1.40
N ALA A 17 -20.35 -35.41 0.37
CA ALA A 17 -18.99 -35.90 0.22
C ALA A 17 -18.06 -34.73 -0.14
N PRO A 18 -17.67 -33.89 0.85
CA PRO A 18 -16.73 -32.80 0.61
C PRO A 18 -15.42 -33.39 0.08
N SER A 19 -15.18 -33.22 -1.21
CA SER A 19 -13.97 -33.70 -1.85
C SER A 19 -12.84 -32.73 -1.53
N PHE A 20 -11.95 -33.16 -0.64
CA PHE A 20 -10.76 -32.40 -0.29
C PHE A 20 -9.75 -32.48 -1.44
N HIS A 21 -9.60 -31.36 -2.15
CA HIS A 21 -8.65 -31.24 -3.24
C HIS A 21 -7.43 -30.44 -2.76
N ILE A 22 -6.28 -31.12 -2.68
CA ILE A 22 -4.99 -30.44 -2.51
C ILE A 22 -4.46 -30.08 -3.90
N ALA A 23 -3.93 -28.87 -4.04
CA ALA A 23 -3.20 -28.49 -5.25
C ALA A 23 -2.05 -29.48 -5.51
N LYS A 24 -1.89 -29.93 -6.76
CA LYS A 24 -0.81 -30.86 -7.14
C LYS A 24 0.59 -30.25 -6.97
N ASP A 25 0.67 -28.92 -6.94
CA ASP A 25 1.91 -28.18 -6.74
C ASP A 25 1.70 -27.06 -5.72
N PHE A 26 2.64 -26.91 -4.80
CA PHE A 26 2.66 -25.89 -3.76
C PHE A 26 4.10 -25.59 -3.35
N ASP A 27 4.38 -24.33 -3.04
CA ASP A 27 5.74 -23.87 -2.71
C ASP A 27 6.11 -24.04 -1.23
N MET A 28 5.08 -24.10 -0.36
CA MET A 28 5.23 -24.26 1.09
C MET A 28 4.06 -25.06 1.67
N ALA A 29 4.36 -25.94 2.62
CA ALA A 29 3.37 -26.59 3.47
C ALA A 29 3.81 -26.56 4.94
N VAL A 30 2.84 -26.50 5.86
CA VAL A 30 3.09 -26.55 7.31
C VAL A 30 2.38 -27.79 7.85
N LEU A 31 3.13 -28.65 8.53
CA LEU A 31 2.61 -29.81 9.23
C LEU A 31 3.12 -29.75 10.67
N GLU A 32 2.20 -29.64 11.62
CA GLU A 32 2.51 -29.40 13.03
C GLU A 32 3.44 -28.19 13.16
N ASP A 33 4.63 -28.36 13.73
CA ASP A 33 5.64 -27.30 13.89
C ASP A 33 6.73 -27.34 12.80
N THR A 34 6.54 -28.12 11.74
CA THR A 34 7.51 -28.27 10.65
C THR A 34 7.03 -27.58 9.37
N ILE A 35 7.89 -26.72 8.81
CA ILE A 35 7.64 -26.03 7.54
C ILE A 35 8.42 -26.74 6.43
N PHE A 36 7.71 -27.22 5.41
CA PHE A 36 8.26 -27.79 4.20
C PHE A 36 8.28 -26.71 3.12
N ILE A 37 9.46 -26.42 2.56
CA ILE A 37 9.66 -25.39 1.54
C ILE A 37 10.29 -26.05 0.32
N LYS A 38 9.64 -25.93 -0.84
CA LYS A 38 10.13 -26.51 -2.10
C LYS A 38 11.44 -25.85 -2.57
N HIS A 39 11.57 -24.53 -2.42
CA HIS A 39 12.74 -23.73 -2.80
C HIS A 39 13.20 -22.79 -1.68
N LYS A 40 14.03 -23.31 -0.77
CA LYS A 40 14.54 -22.56 0.40
C LYS A 40 15.22 -21.22 0.04
N PRO A 41 16.11 -21.12 -0.96
CA PRO A 41 16.78 -19.85 -1.27
C PRO A 41 15.82 -18.74 -1.71
N SER A 42 14.81 -19.10 -2.52
CA SER A 42 13.78 -18.15 -2.95
C SER A 42 12.93 -17.64 -1.79
N PHE A 43 12.59 -18.53 -0.85
CA PHE A 43 11.86 -18.17 0.36
C PHE A 43 12.68 -17.26 1.29
N GLU A 44 13.95 -17.60 1.53
CA GLU A 44 14.88 -16.79 2.32
C GLU A 44 15.09 -15.40 1.71
N SER A 45 15.19 -15.32 0.39
CA SER A 45 15.25 -14.05 -0.33
C SER A 45 14.02 -13.18 -0.02
N ILE A 46 12.81 -13.72 -0.15
CA ILE A 46 11.57 -12.99 0.18
C ILE A 46 11.55 -12.52 1.64
N LEU A 47 11.96 -13.38 2.58
CA LEU A 47 12.04 -13.02 3.99
C LEU A 47 13.06 -11.90 4.24
N SER A 48 14.24 -11.99 3.63
CA SER A 48 15.28 -10.96 3.75
C SER A 48 14.81 -9.60 3.21
N HIS A 49 14.07 -9.60 2.10
CA HIS A 49 13.46 -8.39 1.56
C HIS A 49 12.44 -7.77 2.53
N LYS A 50 11.62 -8.60 3.21
CA LYS A 50 10.69 -8.11 4.22
C LYS A 50 11.41 -7.49 5.41
N ALA A 51 12.49 -8.12 5.89
CA ALA A 51 13.31 -7.59 6.98
C ALA A 51 13.96 -6.24 6.61
N ALA A 52 14.50 -6.13 5.39
CA ALA A 52 15.05 -4.88 4.88
C ALA A 52 14.02 -3.74 4.86
N HIS A 53 12.77 -4.03 4.45
CA HIS A 53 11.71 -3.03 4.47
C HIS A 53 11.26 -2.63 5.89
N GLN A 54 11.37 -3.52 6.88
CA GLN A 54 11.14 -3.17 8.28
C GLN A 54 12.21 -2.22 8.79
N GLU A 55 13.48 -2.52 8.51
CA GLU A 55 14.58 -1.64 8.88
C GLU A 55 14.47 -0.27 8.19
N ASP A 56 14.13 -0.25 6.90
CA ASP A 56 13.89 0.98 6.16
C ASP A 56 12.80 1.83 6.81
N PHE A 57 11.71 1.20 7.26
CA PHE A 57 10.64 1.90 7.93
C PHE A 57 11.07 2.45 9.30
N THR A 58 11.82 1.67 10.09
CA THR A 58 12.39 2.14 11.35
C THR A 58 13.31 3.35 11.13
N GLN A 59 14.16 3.29 10.10
CA GLN A 59 15.03 4.41 9.74
C GLN A 59 14.23 5.63 9.26
N LEU A 60 13.16 5.45 8.47
CA LEU A 60 12.29 6.54 8.05
C LEU A 60 11.61 7.22 9.25
N LEU A 61 11.08 6.45 10.19
CA LEU A 61 10.48 6.99 11.41
C LEU A 61 11.48 7.73 12.29
N ALA A 62 12.77 7.38 12.22
CA ALA A 62 13.82 8.08 12.96
C ALA A 62 14.28 9.40 12.31
N GLN A 63 13.90 9.69 11.05
CA GLN A 63 14.30 10.92 10.38
C GLN A 63 13.52 12.12 10.92
N ALA A 64 14.26 13.15 11.37
CA ALA A 64 13.68 14.39 11.89
C ALA A 64 12.76 15.08 10.86
N ASP A 65 13.17 15.12 9.59
CA ASP A 65 12.37 15.74 8.53
C ASP A 65 11.05 15.01 8.31
N PHE A 66 11.03 13.67 8.43
CA PHE A 66 9.82 12.88 8.29
C PHE A 66 8.91 13.05 9.52
N GLN A 67 9.48 13.03 10.73
CA GLN A 67 8.72 13.29 11.96
C GLN A 67 8.12 14.70 11.96
N ALA A 68 8.84 15.70 11.44
CA ALA A 68 8.39 17.09 11.38
C ALA A 68 7.13 17.29 10.54
N LEU A 69 6.82 16.36 9.63
CA LEU A 69 5.58 16.38 8.85
C LEU A 69 4.34 16.16 9.70
N PHE A 70 4.47 15.46 10.84
CA PHE A 70 3.34 14.98 11.62
C PHE A 70 3.29 15.62 13.01
N THR A 71 2.08 15.77 13.56
CA THR A 71 1.92 16.08 14.99
C THR A 71 2.35 14.90 15.87
N THR A 72 2.06 13.68 15.42
CA THR A 72 2.54 12.40 15.95
C THR A 72 2.67 11.38 14.82
N THR A 73 3.60 10.44 14.95
CA THR A 73 3.78 9.33 14.01
C THR A 73 3.02 8.05 14.41
N ASP A 74 2.26 8.05 15.51
CA ASP A 74 1.63 6.84 16.06
C ASP A 74 0.62 6.19 15.10
N ALA A 75 -0.25 6.98 14.46
CA ALA A 75 -1.18 6.45 13.48
C ALA A 75 -0.47 5.93 12.22
N VAL A 76 0.68 6.52 11.86
CA VAL A 76 1.51 6.06 10.74
C VAL A 76 2.20 4.74 11.09
N SER A 77 2.77 4.63 12.29
CA SER A 77 3.41 3.40 12.76
C SER A 77 2.42 2.26 12.89
N ALA A 78 1.23 2.51 13.42
CA ALA A 78 0.15 1.53 13.51
C ALA A 78 -0.37 1.10 12.13
N TYR A 79 -0.52 2.05 11.19
CA TYR A 79 -0.98 1.76 9.83
C TYR A 79 -0.01 0.85 9.05
N VAL A 80 1.29 1.09 9.18
CA VAL A 80 2.31 0.27 8.52
C VAL A 80 2.46 -1.08 9.22
N GLY A 81 2.63 -1.05 10.54
CA GLY A 81 2.82 -2.24 11.37
C GLY A 81 3.81 -3.24 10.76
N THR A 82 3.37 -4.48 10.60
CA THR A 82 4.12 -5.56 9.95
C THR A 82 3.62 -5.89 8.54
N ASN A 83 2.77 -5.03 7.97
CA ASN A 83 2.16 -5.27 6.66
C ASN A 83 3.21 -5.10 5.55
N ALA A 84 3.51 -6.18 4.84
CA ALA A 84 4.56 -6.20 3.81
C ALA A 84 4.32 -5.18 2.69
N MET A 85 3.07 -4.93 2.28
CA MET A 85 2.77 -3.92 1.26
C MET A 85 3.04 -2.50 1.77
N GLN A 86 2.69 -2.22 3.02
CA GLN A 86 2.91 -0.89 3.60
C GLN A 86 4.38 -0.64 3.91
N LEU A 87 5.11 -1.65 4.36
CA LEU A 87 6.56 -1.59 4.55
C LEU A 87 7.30 -1.28 3.24
N ARG A 88 6.90 -1.95 2.14
CA ARG A 88 7.42 -1.65 0.80
C ARG A 88 7.13 -0.21 0.37
N ARG A 89 5.90 0.27 0.63
CA ARG A 89 5.51 1.65 0.34
C ARG A 89 6.30 2.66 1.17
N ALA A 90 6.48 2.42 2.47
CA ALA A 90 7.30 3.27 3.33
C ALA A 90 8.75 3.35 2.85
N SER A 91 9.32 2.20 2.44
CA SER A 91 10.66 2.15 1.85
C SER A 91 10.74 3.02 0.58
N ALA A 92 9.73 2.96 -0.30
CA ALA A 92 9.66 3.80 -1.48
C ALA A 92 9.48 5.29 -1.16
N ILE A 93 8.73 5.66 -0.12
CA ILE A 93 8.62 7.05 0.37
C ILE A 93 10.00 7.56 0.80
N LYS A 94 10.71 6.78 1.63
CA LYS A 94 12.07 7.11 2.09
C LYS A 94 13.02 7.30 0.92
N MET A 95 13.03 6.38 -0.06
CA MET A 95 13.91 6.46 -1.22
C MET A 95 13.61 7.65 -2.13
N LYS A 96 12.32 7.98 -2.34
CA LYS A 96 11.92 9.09 -3.20
C LYS A 96 12.10 10.45 -2.54
N GLY A 97 11.90 10.53 -1.22
CA GLY A 97 12.15 11.74 -0.45
C GLY A 97 11.30 12.96 -0.84
N HIS A 98 10.15 12.78 -1.49
CA HIS A 98 9.32 13.91 -1.96
C HIS A 98 8.92 14.88 -0.84
N TYR A 99 8.76 14.38 0.39
CA TYR A 99 8.46 15.21 1.56
C TYR A 99 9.58 16.18 1.96
N LEU A 100 10.81 15.97 1.47
CA LEU A 100 11.93 16.89 1.69
C LEU A 100 11.85 18.11 0.76
N ASP A 101 11.07 18.03 -0.33
CA ASP A 101 10.85 19.15 -1.23
C ASP A 101 9.72 20.05 -0.70
N ALA A 102 10.11 21.26 -0.26
CA ALA A 102 9.17 22.26 0.23
C ALA A 102 8.12 22.66 -0.82
N ARG A 103 8.48 22.65 -2.12
CA ARG A 103 7.54 22.95 -3.21
C ARG A 103 6.50 21.84 -3.34
N PHE A 104 6.94 20.59 -3.28
CA PHE A 104 6.06 19.43 -3.27
C PHE A 104 5.08 19.48 -2.10
N MET A 105 5.58 19.68 -0.88
CA MET A 105 4.73 19.76 0.32
C MET A 105 3.79 20.97 0.31
N GLY A 106 4.22 22.10 -0.24
CA GLY A 106 3.37 23.29 -0.44
C GLY A 106 2.23 23.01 -1.42
N ASN A 107 2.52 22.38 -2.55
CA ASN A 107 1.50 21.97 -3.53
C ASN A 107 0.55 20.91 -2.94
N LEU A 108 1.08 19.93 -2.20
CA LEU A 108 0.28 18.91 -1.55
C LEU A 108 -0.74 19.53 -0.58
N ARG A 109 -0.31 20.46 0.27
CA ARG A 109 -1.21 21.17 1.19
C ARG A 109 -2.34 21.86 0.43
N ARG A 110 -2.03 22.56 -0.65
CA ARG A 110 -3.01 23.35 -1.41
C ARG A 110 -4.01 22.47 -2.18
N GLU A 111 -3.53 21.37 -2.75
CA GLU A 111 -4.30 20.60 -3.75
C GLU A 111 -4.84 19.26 -3.24
N HIS A 112 -4.48 18.78 -2.04
CA HIS A 112 -4.89 17.45 -1.56
C HIS A 112 -6.41 17.21 -1.63
N ALA A 113 -7.21 18.22 -1.25
CA ALA A 113 -8.67 18.18 -1.31
C ALA A 113 -9.19 18.08 -2.76
N ASN A 114 -8.58 18.79 -3.71
CA ASN A 114 -8.93 18.73 -5.13
C ASN A 114 -8.66 17.34 -5.72
N PHE A 115 -7.76 16.58 -5.10
CA PHE A 115 -7.46 15.21 -5.46
C PHE A 115 -8.26 14.16 -4.67
N GLY A 116 -9.19 14.59 -3.83
CA GLY A 116 -10.03 13.71 -3.01
C GLY A 116 -9.21 12.94 -1.96
N LEU A 117 -8.11 13.51 -1.48
CA LEU A 117 -7.27 12.91 -0.45
C LEU A 117 -7.70 13.43 0.93
N ASN A 118 -7.96 12.52 1.85
CA ASN A 118 -8.24 12.86 3.24
C ASN A 118 -6.93 13.06 4.02
N ILE A 119 -6.39 14.28 4.01
CA ILE A 119 -5.15 14.61 4.71
C ILE A 119 -5.41 15.77 5.70
N PRO A 120 -5.50 15.48 7.02
CA PRO A 120 -5.83 16.48 8.03
C PRO A 120 -4.63 17.38 8.36
N PHE A 121 -4.41 18.40 7.53
CA PHE A 121 -3.44 19.46 7.82
C PHE A 121 -3.91 20.36 8.96
N GLN A 122 -3.02 20.61 9.91
CA GLN A 122 -3.18 21.53 11.03
C GLN A 122 -2.73 22.95 10.64
N ALA A 123 -3.11 23.93 11.46
CA ALA A 123 -2.79 25.34 11.26
C ALA A 123 -1.28 25.62 11.25
N ASP A 124 -0.49 24.83 11.98
CA ASP A 124 0.98 24.94 12.07
C ASP A 124 1.73 24.34 10.87
N GLY A 125 1.02 23.70 9.97
CA GLY A 125 1.63 23.02 8.84
C GLY A 125 1.60 21.50 8.93
N LYS A 126 1.46 20.92 10.11
CA LYS A 126 1.66 19.48 10.29
C LYS A 126 0.44 18.68 9.88
N ILE A 127 0.63 17.40 9.62
CA ILE A 127 -0.44 16.44 9.37
C ILE A 127 -0.78 15.80 10.73
N ALA A 128 -2.06 15.71 11.08
CA ALA A 128 -2.53 14.99 12.26
C ALA A 128 -3.12 13.62 11.85
N PRO A 129 -2.28 12.60 11.63
CA PRO A 129 -2.71 11.38 10.96
C PRO A 129 -3.74 10.61 11.80
N THR A 130 -4.79 10.15 11.14
CA THR A 130 -5.76 9.16 11.64
C THR A 130 -5.64 7.87 10.81
N PRO A 131 -6.12 6.71 11.32
CA PRO A 131 -6.11 5.45 10.57
C PRO A 131 -6.72 5.54 9.16
N GLU A 132 -7.77 6.34 9.01
CA GLU A 132 -8.49 6.53 7.74
C GLU A 132 -7.72 7.44 6.76
N SER A 133 -6.90 8.36 7.26
CA SER A 133 -6.09 9.27 6.45
C SER A 133 -4.77 8.64 5.98
N CYS A 134 -4.22 7.67 6.71
CA CYS A 134 -2.93 7.06 6.41
C CYS A 134 -2.80 6.50 4.98
N PRO A 135 -3.81 5.81 4.40
CA PRO A 135 -3.77 5.41 3.00
C PRO A 135 -3.54 6.56 2.02
N ASP A 136 -4.23 7.68 2.22
CA ASP A 136 -4.16 8.85 1.34
C ASP A 136 -2.84 9.62 1.55
N ILE A 137 -2.36 9.71 2.79
CA ILE A 137 -1.04 10.25 3.11
C ILE A 137 0.04 9.45 2.37
N PHE A 138 0.04 8.12 2.46
CA PHE A 138 1.02 7.28 1.79
C PHE A 138 0.93 7.43 0.27
N LYS A 139 -0.29 7.42 -0.26
CA LYS A 139 -0.53 7.62 -1.69
C LYS A 139 0.01 8.96 -2.19
N ALA A 140 -0.16 10.02 -1.41
CA ALA A 140 0.37 11.35 -1.71
C ALA A 140 1.90 11.36 -1.69
N LEU A 141 2.52 10.90 -0.60
CA LEU A 141 3.98 10.93 -0.43
C LEU A 141 4.74 10.06 -1.42
N LEU A 142 4.08 9.04 -1.98
CA LEU A 142 4.63 8.21 -3.04
C LEU A 142 4.53 8.83 -4.44
N ASP A 143 3.74 9.90 -4.59
CA ASP A 143 3.37 10.51 -5.88
C ASP A 143 2.83 9.46 -6.88
N HIS A 144 1.91 8.60 -6.43
CA HIS A 144 1.45 7.44 -7.21
C HIS A 144 0.55 7.77 -8.42
N ARG A 145 0.25 9.04 -8.68
CA ARG A 145 -0.53 9.37 -9.89
C ARG A 145 0.43 9.38 -11.07
N LEU A 146 0.15 8.53 -12.05
CA LEU A 146 0.80 8.39 -13.36
C LEU A 146 0.95 9.68 -14.20
N LYS A 147 0.71 10.87 -13.63
CA LYS A 147 1.08 12.17 -14.20
C LYS A 147 1.56 13.07 -13.07
N SER A 148 2.87 13.29 -13.07
CA SER A 148 3.56 14.43 -12.48
C SER A 148 2.72 15.70 -12.60
N HIS A 149 1.97 16.07 -11.56
CA HIS A 149 1.34 17.40 -11.43
C HIS A 149 1.89 18.16 -10.22
N PHE A 150 2.59 17.48 -9.30
CA PHE A 150 3.35 18.12 -8.23
C PHE A 150 4.74 18.58 -8.69
N SER A 151 5.27 17.99 -9.76
CA SER A 151 6.49 18.39 -10.47
C SER A 151 6.10 18.88 -11.88
N GLU A 152 6.52 20.08 -12.27
CA GLU A 152 6.30 20.68 -13.60
C GLU A 152 7.14 19.99 -14.69
N LYS A 153 7.04 18.67 -14.82
CA LYS A 153 7.61 17.93 -15.95
C LYS A 153 6.50 17.14 -16.64
N ILE A 154 6.01 17.71 -17.73
CA ILE A 154 5.20 17.02 -18.73
C ILE A 154 6.19 16.26 -19.61
N TYR A 155 6.20 14.93 -19.54
CA TYR A 155 6.85 14.12 -20.57
C TYR A 155 5.79 13.75 -21.61
N ASP A 156 6.00 14.19 -22.84
CA ASP A 156 5.25 13.73 -24.00
C ASP A 156 5.73 12.30 -24.31
N VAL A 157 4.83 11.33 -24.20
CA VAL A 157 5.12 9.96 -24.64
C VAL A 157 4.91 9.96 -26.15
N GLN A 158 5.97 10.30 -26.88
CA GLN A 158 6.06 10.01 -28.30
C GLN A 158 6.03 8.49 -28.46
N ASN A 159 4.86 7.97 -28.83
CA ASN A 159 4.74 6.63 -29.37
C ASN A 159 5.34 6.63 -30.78
N THR A 160 6.65 6.46 -30.88
CA THR A 160 7.30 6.14 -32.16
C THR A 160 7.50 4.63 -32.21
N ALA A 161 6.45 3.94 -32.65
CA ALA A 161 6.64 2.66 -33.32
C ALA A 161 7.06 2.97 -34.77
N GLU A 162 8.36 2.87 -35.05
CA GLU A 162 8.83 2.64 -36.42
C GLU A 162 8.42 1.22 -36.82
N THR A 163 7.41 1.11 -37.67
CA THR A 163 7.26 -0.06 -38.55
C THR A 163 7.58 0.41 -39.96
N GLY A 164 8.78 0.04 -40.41
CA GLY A 164 9.16 0.21 -41.81
C GLY A 164 8.29 -0.66 -42.72
N ILE A 165 7.97 -0.08 -43.88
CA ILE A 165 8.13 -0.72 -45.20
C ILE A 165 8.62 0.38 -46.14
#